data_AF-A0A5D0QU56-F1
#
_entry.id   AF-A0A5D0QU56-F1
#
_cell.length_a   1.000
_cell.length_b   1.000
_cell.length_c   1.000
_cell.angle_alpha   90.00
_cell.angle_beta   90.00
_cell.angle_gamma   90.00
#
_symmetry.space_group_name_H-M   'P 1'
#
loop_
_entity.id
_entity.type
_entity.pdbx_description
1 polymer ?
#
loop_
_entity_poly.entity_id
_entity_poly.type
_entity_poly.pdbx_seq_one_letter_code
_entity_poly.pdbx_strand_id
1 'polypeptide(L)' 'MLKSKEMLLEKGVKKLKIMGFTQVTKNTILTDEIYQLYFLSFLNNIPNPKNNHEISAIQELKLYIVKLLEI' A
#
# COMPACT_ATOMS: atom_id res chain seq x y z
N MET A 1 -13.54 -4.09 -6.26
CA MET A 1 -12.51 -4.57 -5.32
C MET A 1 -11.11 -4.54 -5.93
N LEU A 2 -10.83 -5.28 -7.00
CA LEU A 2 -9.52 -5.30 -7.69
C LEU A 2 -9.02 -3.89 -8.08
N LYS A 3 -9.87 -3.10 -8.73
CA LYS A 3 -9.55 -1.71 -9.11
C LYS A 3 -9.16 -0.81 -7.93
N SER A 4 -9.76 -1.02 -6.76
CA SER A 4 -9.45 -0.23 -5.56
C SER A 4 -8.06 -0.57 -5.02
N LYS A 5 -7.67 -1.85 -5.03
CA LYS A 5 -6.33 -2.29 -4.61
C LYS A 5 -5.26 -1.77 -5.56
N GLU A 6 -5.46 -1.92 -6.86
CA GLU A 6 -4.50 -1.42 -7.86
C GLU A 6 -4.29 0.09 -7.71
N MET A 7 -5.36 0.85 -7.53
CA MET A 7 -5.26 2.30 -7.29
C MET A 7 -4.48 2.62 -6.00
N LEU A 8 -4.65 1.85 -4.93
CA LEU A 8 -3.89 2.02 -3.68
C LEU A 8 -2.41 1.73 -3.88
N LEU A 9 -2.07 0.66 -4.61
CA LEU A 9 -0.69 0.33 -4.97
C LEU A 9 -0.05 1.45 -5.81
N GLU A 10 -0.76 1.99 -6.80
CA GLU A 10 -0.26 3.11 -7.62
C GLU A 10 -0.03 4.37 -6.80
N LYS A 11 -0.94 4.70 -5.88
CA LYS A 11 -0.75 5.82 -4.94
C LYS A 11 0.47 5.60 -4.04
N GLY A 12 0.66 4.38 -3.52
CA GLY A 12 1.82 4.00 -2.71
C GLY A 12 3.13 4.14 -3.47
N VAL A 13 3.20 3.56 -4.67
CA VAL A 13 4.34 3.67 -5.59
C VAL A 13 4.67 5.14 -5.87
N LYS A 14 3.66 5.96 -6.20
CA LYS A 14 3.86 7.38 -6.47
C LYS A 14 4.44 8.13 -5.25
N LYS A 15 3.93 7.86 -4.05
CA LYS A 15 4.45 8.45 -2.81
C LYS A 15 5.90 8.06 -2.54
N LEU A 16 6.24 6.78 -2.70
CA LEU A 16 7.61 6.29 -2.51
C LEU A 16 8.58 6.90 -3.54
N LYS A 17 8.16 7.06 -4.79
CA LYS A 17 8.96 7.77 -5.81
C LYS A 17 9.24 9.22 -5.44
N ILE A 18 8.25 9.93 -4.88
CA ILE A 18 8.42 11.31 -4.39
C ILE A 18 9.43 11.37 -3.23
N MET A 19 9.53 10.32 -2.41
CA MET A 19 10.50 10.22 -1.32
C MET A 19 11.91 9.80 -1.77
N GLY A 20 12.12 9.51 -3.05
CA GLY A 20 13.43 9.14 -3.61
C GLY A 20 13.59 7.67 -3.98
N PHE A 21 12.60 6.81 -3.72
CA PHE A 21 12.63 5.39 -4.11
C PHE A 21 12.25 5.21 -5.58
N THR A 22 13.14 5.56 -6.50
CA THR A 22 12.85 5.62 -7.94
C THR A 22 12.55 4.26 -8.57
N GLN A 23 13.08 3.17 -8.00
CA GLN A 23 12.94 1.79 -8.48
C GLN A 23 11.68 1.07 -7.95
N VAL A 24 10.86 1.74 -7.14
CA VAL A 24 9.62 1.14 -6.61
C VAL A 24 8.60 0.90 -7.74
N THR A 25 7.98 -0.27 -7.69
CA THR A 25 6.95 -0.77 -8.62
C THR A 25 5.79 -1.36 -7.83
N LYS A 26 4.68 -1.68 -8.51
CA LYS A 26 3.54 -2.40 -7.87
C LYS A 26 3.91 -3.77 -7.32
N ASN A 27 4.95 -4.40 -7.87
CA ASN A 27 5.46 -5.68 -7.38
C ASN A 27 6.40 -5.47 -6.19
N THR A 28 7.41 -4.60 -6.36
CA THR A 28 8.43 -4.39 -5.32
C THR A 28 7.86 -3.75 -4.06
N ILE A 29 6.80 -2.93 -4.15
CA ILE A 29 6.11 -2.40 -2.96
C ILE A 29 5.46 -3.50 -2.09
N LEU A 30 5.27 -4.71 -2.64
CA LEU A 30 4.70 -5.87 -1.97
C LEU A 30 5.74 -6.95 -1.64
N THR A 31 7.00 -6.81 -2.04
CA THR A 31 8.04 -7.83 -1.81
C THR A 31 9.27 -7.29 -1.11
N ASP A 32 9.54 -5.99 -1.21
CA ASP A 32 10.64 -5.34 -0.50
C ASP A 32 10.16 -4.87 0.87
N GLU A 33 10.86 -5.30 1.92
CA GLU A 33 10.48 -5.07 3.32
C GLU A 33 10.40 -3.56 3.66
N ILE A 34 11.35 -2.77 3.15
CA ILE A 34 11.36 -1.32 3.39
C ILE A 34 10.16 -0.68 2.71
N TYR A 35 9.87 -1.05 1.45
CA TYR A 35 8.71 -0.49 0.75
C TYR A 35 7.39 -0.92 1.37
N GLN A 36 7.30 -2.16 1.86
CA GLN A 36 6.14 -2.68 2.59
C GLN A 36 5.88 -1.87 3.86
N LEU A 37 6.91 -1.57 4.67
CA LEU A 37 6.78 -0.75 5.88
C LEU A 37 6.27 0.65 5.58
N TYR A 38 6.83 1.32 4.57
CA TYR A 38 6.35 2.63 4.13
C TYR A 38 4.94 2.57 3.58
N PHE A 39 4.61 1.53 2.80
CA PHE A 39 3.29 1.36 2.23
C PHE A 39 2.24 1.08 3.32
N LEU A 40 2.57 0.29 4.34
CA LEU A 40 1.74 0.07 5.51
C LEU A 40 1.48 1.39 6.27
N SER A 41 2.53 2.18 6.49
CA SER A 41 2.40 3.53 7.07
C SER A 41 1.48 4.42 6.23
N PHE A 42 1.62 4.39 4.89
CA PHE A 42 0.71 5.11 4.00
C PHE A 42 -0.75 4.65 4.19
N LEU A 43 -1.02 3.35 4.17
CA LEU A 43 -2.37 2.78 4.34
C LEU A 43 -2.97 3.12 5.72
N ASN A 44 -2.14 3.26 6.74
CA ASN A 44 -2.57 3.69 8.08
C ASN A 44 -2.95 5.17 8.15
N ASN A 45 -2.39 5.99 7.26
CA ASN A 45 -2.58 7.43 7.24
C ASN A 45 -3.50 7.91 6.11
N ILE A 46 -4.31 7.04 5.49
CA ILE A 46 -5.32 7.47 4.51
C ILE A 46 -6.49 8.10 5.28
N PRO A 47 -6.72 9.43 5.14
CA PRO A 47 -7.86 10.05 5.78
C PRO A 47 -9.13 9.71 5.01
N ASN A 48 -10.21 9.40 5.74
CA ASN A 48 -11.58 9.29 5.25
C ASN A 48 -11.74 8.49 3.94
N PRO A 49 -11.66 7.15 3.99
CA PRO A 49 -11.93 6.31 2.83
C PRO A 49 -13.33 6.58 2.26
N LYS A 50 -13.44 6.67 0.94
CA LYS A 50 -14.61 7.23 0.26
C LYS A 50 -15.82 6.30 0.21
N ASN A 51 -15.59 5.00 0.32
CA ASN A 51 -16.65 3.99 0.26
C ASN A 51 -16.19 2.65 0.86
N ASN A 52 -17.15 1.75 1.07
CA ASN A 52 -16.93 0.42 1.65
C ASN A 52 -15.92 -0.42 0.85
N HIS A 53 -15.83 -0.24 -0.48
CA HIS A 53 -14.86 -0.98 -1.30
C HIS A 53 -13.43 -0.49 -1.07
N GLU A 54 -13.22 0.81 -0.85
CA GLU A 54 -11.91 1.36 -0.49
C GLU A 54 -11.51 0.91 0.92
N ILE A 55 -12.44 0.93 1.88
CA ILE A 55 -12.21 0.42 3.26
C ILE A 55 -11.74 -1.03 3.22
N SER A 56 -12.48 -1.90 2.54
CA SER A 56 -12.15 -3.32 2.42
C SER A 56 -10.80 -3.54 1.72
N ALA A 57 -10.52 -2.80 0.65
CA ALA A 57 -9.23 -2.90 -0.04
C ALA A 57 -8.04 -2.46 0.84
N ILE A 58 -8.22 -1.42 1.65
CA ILE A 58 -7.19 -0.97 2.62
C ILE A 58 -6.95 -2.06 3.67
N GLN A 59 -8.02 -2.61 4.26
CA GLN A 59 -7.89 -3.66 5.28
C GLN A 59 -7.20 -4.91 4.74
N GLU A 60 -7.57 -5.36 3.54
CA GLU A 60 -6.95 -6.54 2.93
C GLU A 60 -5.46 -6.32 2.63
N LEU A 61 -5.08 -5.14 2.14
CA LEU A 61 -3.67 -4.83 1.90
C LEU A 61 -2.87 -4.73 3.21
N LYS A 62 -3.45 -4.14 4.26
CA LYS A 62 -2.80 -4.09 5.59
C LYS A 62 -2.55 -5.48 6.14
N LEU A 63 -3.57 -6.33 6.15
CA LEU A 63 -3.47 -7.71 6.64
C LEU A 63 -2.45 -8.51 5.83
N TYR A 64 -2.43 -8.33 4.52
CA TYR A 64 -1.45 -8.98 3.64
C TYR A 64 -0.02 -8.56 3.97
N ILE A 65 0.24 -7.25 4.10
CA ILE A 65 1.59 -6.73 4.40
C ILE A 65 2.04 -7.16 5.80
N VAL A 66 1.18 -7.06 6.81
CA VAL A 66 1.46 -7.51 8.18
C VAL A 66 1.85 -8.99 8.20
N LYS A 67 1.13 -9.84 7.45
CA LYS A 67 1.46 -11.26 7.31
C LYS A 67 2.83 -11.49 6.66
N LEU A 68 3.21 -10.68 5.68
CA LEU A 68 4.51 -10.78 5.02
C LEU A 68 5.67 -10.33 5.92
N LEU A 69 5.43 -9.34 6.77
CA LEU A 69 6.42 -8.76 7.66
C LEU A 69 6.56 -9.51 9.00
N GLU A 70 5.65 -10.46 9.29
CA GLU A 70 5.61 -11.21 10.57
C GLU A 70 5.50 -10.31 11.82
N ILE A 71 4.78 -9.18 11.70
CA ILE A 71 4.56 -8.19 12.78
C ILE A 71 3.11 -8.12 13.27
#